data_AF-A0A812UAE4-F1
#
_entry.id   AF-A0A812UAE4-F1
#
_cell.length_a   1.000
_cell.length_b   1.000
_cell.length_c   1.000
_cell.angle_alpha   90.00
_cell.angle_beta   90.00
_cell.angle_gamma   90.00
#
_symmetry.space_group_name_H-M   'P 1'
#
loop_
_entity.id
_entity.type
_entity.pdbx_description
1 polymer ?
#
loop_
_entity_poly.entity_id
_entity_poly.type
_entity_poly.pdbx_seq_one_letter_code
_entity_poly.pdbx_strand_id
1 'polypeptide(L)'
;VAICFFDVVSIHQSDRDLTERGIYGLGGFLKVSSELRVLWSGPYLSRLWCVFELAAYRKANPDGLIKVTPLFVEAGVLALILGSYCAGFGFFVVFALHLHASFRLAAYGIALIPVYFLMHAMRKNKRAKQQLVNELKNFDLTKALCRTDFDRDFIHSAIVHWYGSKEKFVDHVRGPLREELLAEGTLNIPLPYLLLVTIAAMCSSLNSVVAYWVGGASVDTVLSQLIGGTLALEFFWFLPITKFSIYLCDRFADPVWTSCCMDYMQTGAIFLCFFALYYAGDEMATAAQSSGLATTCAWCFFAWTVSWMFCFQGYVHIRRFTRLAFSGC
;
A
#
# COMPACT_ATOMS: atom_id res chain seq x y z
N VAL A 1 11.09 25.95 -2.41
CA VAL A 1 11.69 25.14 -1.32
C VAL A 1 10.57 24.84 -0.33
N ALA A 2 10.24 23.57 -0.09
CA ALA A 2 9.23 23.22 0.91
C ALA A 2 9.90 23.26 2.30
N ILE A 3 9.32 24.01 3.23
CA ILE A 3 9.72 24.00 4.64
C ILE A 3 8.79 23.02 5.33
N CYS A 4 9.35 21.96 5.94
CA CYS A 4 8.58 20.97 6.68
C CYS A 4 8.82 21.14 8.17
N PHE A 5 7.74 21.23 8.95
CA PHE A 5 7.79 21.12 10.41
C PHE A 5 7.58 19.66 10.79
N PHE A 6 8.44 19.11 11.67
CA PHE A 6 8.32 17.74 12.14
C PHE A 6 8.24 17.73 13.67
N ASP A 7 7.04 17.49 14.20
CA ASP A 7 6.69 17.65 15.62
C ASP A 7 7.76 17.09 16.59
N VAL A 8 8.08 15.80 16.46
CA VAL A 8 9.04 15.11 17.36
C VAL A 8 10.45 15.71 17.32
N VAL A 9 10.87 16.26 16.18
CA VAL A 9 12.23 16.82 15.99
C VAL A 9 12.27 18.30 16.35
N SER A 10 11.15 18.99 16.16
CA SER A 10 11.03 20.43 16.41
C SER A 10 10.71 20.78 17.87
N ILE A 11 10.11 19.86 18.62
CA ILE A 11 9.79 20.07 20.05
C ILE A 11 10.87 19.42 20.90
N HIS A 12 11.44 20.18 21.82
CA HIS A 12 12.47 19.69 22.73
C HIS A 12 11.88 18.57 23.60
N GLN A 13 12.51 17.39 23.63
CA GLN A 13 11.96 16.20 24.29
C GLN A 13 12.40 16.06 25.77
N SER A 14 13.41 16.80 26.20
CA SER A 14 14.05 16.65 27.53
C SER A 14 13.85 17.82 28.49
N ASP A 15 13.46 18.99 27.99
CA ASP A 15 13.35 20.24 28.76
C ASP A 15 11.90 20.68 28.67
N ARG A 16 11.22 20.63 29.82
CA ARG A 16 9.78 20.83 29.92
C ARG A 16 9.34 22.23 29.47
N ASP A 17 10.11 23.27 29.80
CA ASP A 17 9.75 24.64 29.47
C ASP A 17 9.86 24.88 27.96
N LEU A 18 10.90 24.30 27.33
CA LEU A 18 11.05 24.33 25.87
C LEU A 18 10.02 23.44 25.17
N THR A 19 9.66 22.29 25.74
CA THR A 19 8.55 21.44 25.24
C THR A 19 7.26 22.26 25.21
N GLU A 20 6.92 22.91 26.32
CA GLU A 20 5.70 23.68 26.49
C GLU A 20 5.65 24.87 25.51
N ARG A 21 6.75 25.63 25.38
CA ARG A 21 6.87 26.68 24.37
C ARG A 21 6.72 26.16 22.95
N GLY A 22 7.28 24.98 22.65
CA GLY A 22 7.12 24.31 21.36
C GLY A 22 5.66 23.95 21.08
N ILE A 23 4.98 23.37 22.07
CA ILE A 23 3.56 23.02 22.03
C ILE A 23 2.69 24.25 21.76
N TYR A 24 2.91 25.36 22.49
CA TYR A 24 2.16 26.59 22.25
C TYR A 24 2.44 27.20 20.87
N GLY A 25 3.63 26.98 20.33
CA GLY A 25 4.00 27.38 18.96
C GLY A 25 3.30 26.59 17.86
N LEU A 26 2.82 25.36 18.13
CA LEU A 26 2.21 24.48 17.12
C LEU A 26 1.04 25.15 16.39
N GLY A 27 0.17 25.87 17.11
CA GLY A 27 -0.97 26.56 16.50
C GLY A 27 -0.56 27.57 15.42
N GLY A 28 0.59 28.24 15.61
CA GLY A 28 1.17 29.14 14.63
C GLY A 28 1.64 28.40 13.37
N PHE A 29 2.34 27.27 13.55
CA PHE A 29 2.77 26.42 12.44
C PHE A 29 1.60 25.84 11.67
N LEU A 30 0.60 25.29 12.36
CA LEU A 30 -0.60 24.76 11.73
C LEU A 30 -1.24 25.84 10.86
N LYS A 31 -1.47 27.04 11.39
CA LYS A 31 -2.12 28.16 10.67
C LYS A 31 -1.41 28.62 9.39
N VAL A 32 -0.08 28.50 9.31
CA VAL A 32 0.68 28.91 8.11
C VAL A 32 0.96 27.74 7.15
N SER A 33 0.60 26.51 7.53
CA SER A 33 0.89 25.30 6.76
C SER A 33 -0.20 25.00 5.74
N SER A 34 0.16 24.86 4.47
CA SER A 34 -0.77 24.49 3.39
C SER A 34 -1.18 23.01 3.41
N GLU A 35 -0.38 22.14 4.04
CA GLU A 35 -0.64 20.70 4.17
C GLU A 35 -0.20 20.22 5.56
N LEU A 36 -1.05 19.44 6.24
CA LEU A 36 -0.67 18.62 7.39
C LEU A 36 -0.51 17.18 6.93
N ARG A 37 0.74 16.70 6.90
CA ARG A 37 1.04 15.30 6.58
C ARG A 37 1.22 14.47 7.84
N VAL A 38 0.34 13.50 8.03
CA VAL A 38 0.37 12.60 9.18
C VAL A 38 0.90 11.24 8.75
N LEU A 39 2.04 10.85 9.31
CA LEU A 39 2.55 9.49 9.23
C LEU A 39 1.92 8.66 10.35
N TRP A 40 0.87 7.90 10.01
CA TRP A 40 0.09 7.22 11.03
C TRP A 40 0.56 5.77 11.26
N SER A 41 0.37 5.32 12.49
CA SER A 41 0.54 3.94 12.97
C SER A 41 -0.69 3.52 13.78
N GLY A 42 -0.84 2.23 14.07
CA GLY A 42 -2.00 1.70 14.81
C GLY A 42 -2.46 2.56 16.01
N PRO A 43 -1.60 2.93 16.97
CA PRO A 43 -2.00 3.72 18.14
C PRO A 43 -2.09 5.23 17.88
N TYR A 44 -2.05 5.70 16.63
CA TYR A 44 -2.04 7.14 16.35
C TYR A 44 -3.34 7.80 16.81
N LEU A 45 -4.51 7.25 16.45
CA LEU A 45 -5.82 7.86 16.77
C LEU A 45 -6.36 7.48 18.14
N SER A 46 -5.71 6.57 18.85
CA SER A 46 -6.01 6.34 20.27
C SER A 46 -5.44 7.44 21.17
N ARG A 47 -4.50 8.27 20.67
CA ARG A 47 -3.90 9.38 21.42
C ARG A 47 -4.69 10.67 21.24
N LEU A 48 -5.10 11.27 22.35
CA LEU A 48 -5.89 12.50 22.37
C LEU A 48 -5.20 13.64 21.60
N TRP A 49 -3.90 13.82 21.81
CA TRP A 49 -3.11 14.86 21.14
C TRP A 49 -3.19 14.76 19.62
N CYS A 50 -3.04 13.56 19.08
CA CYS A 50 -3.02 13.32 17.64
C CYS A 50 -4.36 13.61 16.96
N VAL A 51 -5.47 13.25 17.61
CA VAL A 51 -6.82 13.57 17.11
C VAL A 51 -7.09 15.07 17.24
N PHE A 52 -6.66 15.67 18.35
CA PHE A 52 -6.76 17.12 18.56
C PHE A 52 -5.97 17.90 17.51
N GLU A 53 -4.76 17.47 17.15
CA GLU A 53 -3.92 18.13 16.13
C GLU A 53 -4.59 18.16 14.75
N LEU A 54 -5.19 17.04 14.33
CA LEU A 54 -5.96 16.96 13.08
C LEU A 54 -7.12 17.97 13.07
N ALA A 55 -7.88 18.01 14.16
CA ALA A 55 -9.00 18.92 14.34
C ALA A 55 -8.54 20.39 14.42
N ALA A 56 -7.46 20.66 15.16
CA ALA A 56 -6.82 21.96 15.28
C ALA A 56 -6.39 22.50 13.91
N TYR A 57 -5.76 21.65 13.10
CA TYR A 57 -5.35 22.01 11.75
C TYR A 57 -6.54 22.37 10.87
N ARG A 58 -7.61 21.55 10.89
CA ARG A 58 -8.83 21.84 10.13
C ARG A 58 -9.50 23.13 10.59
N LYS A 59 -9.45 23.44 11.90
CA LYS A 59 -9.98 24.70 12.45
C LYS A 59 -9.15 25.90 12.02
N ALA A 60 -7.83 25.78 11.99
CA ALA A 60 -6.90 26.84 11.60
C ALA A 60 -6.84 27.03 10.08
N ASN A 61 -7.05 25.96 9.30
CA ASN A 61 -7.01 25.93 7.84
C ASN A 61 -8.22 25.16 7.30
N PRO A 62 -9.38 25.83 7.17
CA PRO A 62 -10.60 25.20 6.65
C PRO A 62 -10.43 24.55 5.27
N ASP A 63 -9.54 25.11 4.44
CA ASP A 63 -9.22 24.63 3.09
C ASP A 63 -7.87 23.89 3.01
N GLY A 64 -7.15 23.73 4.13
CA GLY A 64 -5.86 23.06 4.17
C GLY A 64 -5.97 21.58 3.85
N LEU A 65 -4.90 20.98 3.30
CA LEU A 65 -4.90 19.55 2.97
C LEU A 65 -4.43 18.71 4.17
N ILE A 66 -5.24 17.75 4.63
CA ILE A 66 -4.77 16.73 5.58
C ILE A 66 -4.43 15.47 4.81
N LYS A 67 -3.15 15.08 4.83
CA LYS A 67 -2.67 13.88 4.15
C LYS A 67 -2.22 12.82 5.14
N VAL A 68 -3.04 11.81 5.33
CA VAL A 68 -2.75 10.66 6.20
C VAL A 68 -2.07 9.55 5.40
N THR A 69 -0.78 9.33 5.64
CA THR A 69 0.04 8.31 4.96
C THR A 69 0.39 7.20 5.95
N PRO A 70 0.08 5.92 5.68
CA PRO A 70 0.45 4.84 6.57
C PRO A 70 1.95 4.56 6.48
N LEU A 71 2.63 4.49 7.62
CA LEU A 71 4.05 4.12 7.70
C LEU A 71 4.38 2.73 7.13
N PHE A 72 3.36 1.88 6.98
CA PHE A 72 3.55 0.52 6.50
C PHE A 72 3.61 0.40 4.97
N VAL A 73 3.28 1.45 4.21
CA VAL A 73 3.25 1.37 2.74
C VAL A 73 4.65 1.16 2.22
N GLU A 74 5.60 1.97 2.70
CA GLU A 74 7.00 1.92 2.33
C GLU A 74 7.65 0.61 2.77
N ALA A 75 7.36 0.16 4.00
CA ALA A 75 7.81 -1.14 4.50
C ALA A 75 7.23 -2.29 3.65
N GLY A 76 5.96 -2.20 3.24
CA GLY A 76 5.32 -3.17 2.36
C GLY A 76 5.92 -3.18 0.96
N VAL A 77 6.24 -2.02 0.39
CA VAL A 77 6.93 -1.88 -0.90
C VAL A 77 8.33 -2.46 -0.84
N LEU A 78 9.09 -2.16 0.22
CA LEU A 78 10.41 -2.76 0.44
C LEU A 78 10.32 -4.27 0.53
N ALA A 79 9.34 -4.79 1.28
CA ALA A 79 9.14 -6.22 1.41
C ALA A 79 8.69 -6.87 0.08
N LEU A 80 7.92 -6.19 -0.77
CA LEU A 80 7.62 -6.59 -2.16
C LEU A 80 8.88 -6.67 -3.02
N ILE A 81 9.75 -5.66 -2.96
CA ILE A 81 11.01 -5.65 -3.72
C ILE A 81 11.91 -6.82 -3.27
N LEU A 82 12.12 -6.96 -1.97
CA LEU A 82 12.94 -8.05 -1.41
C LEU A 82 12.33 -9.42 -1.72
N GLY A 83 11.00 -9.54 -1.62
CA GLY A 83 10.26 -10.75 -1.99
C GLY A 83 10.45 -11.12 -3.45
N SER A 84 10.37 -10.16 -4.37
CA SER A 84 10.63 -10.37 -5.80
C SER A 84 12.07 -10.85 -6.06
N TYR A 85 13.06 -10.27 -5.38
CA TYR A 85 14.45 -10.75 -5.50
C TYR A 85 14.63 -12.16 -4.93
N CYS A 86 14.00 -12.47 -3.80
CA CYS A 86 14.04 -13.82 -3.22
C CYS A 86 13.39 -14.84 -4.16
N ALA A 87 12.26 -14.48 -4.78
CA ALA A 87 11.59 -15.32 -5.76
C ALA A 87 12.47 -15.55 -7.00
N GLY A 88 13.04 -14.47 -7.57
CA GLY A 88 13.98 -14.55 -8.70
C GLY A 88 15.17 -15.45 -8.38
N PHE A 89 15.78 -15.29 -7.20
CA PHE A 89 16.85 -16.17 -6.73
C PHE A 89 16.39 -17.64 -6.63
N GLY A 90 15.21 -17.89 -6.06
CA GLY A 90 14.61 -19.21 -5.99
C GLY A 90 14.43 -19.85 -7.37
N PHE A 91 13.96 -19.08 -8.36
CA PHE A 91 13.86 -19.52 -9.75
C PHE A 91 15.22 -19.91 -10.34
N PHE A 92 16.27 -19.11 -10.12
CA PHE A 92 17.61 -19.45 -10.58
C PHE A 92 18.15 -20.72 -9.93
N VAL A 93 17.91 -20.93 -8.63
CA VAL A 93 18.32 -22.16 -7.93
C VAL A 93 17.59 -23.38 -8.50
N VAL A 94 16.27 -23.30 -8.70
CA VAL A 94 15.48 -24.37 -9.34
C VAL A 94 16.02 -24.70 -10.72
N PHE A 95 16.33 -23.68 -11.51
CA PHE A 95 16.86 -23.84 -12.86
C PHE A 95 18.24 -24.52 -12.84
N ALA A 96 19.15 -24.05 -11.98
CA ALA A 96 20.50 -24.57 -11.81
C ALA A 96 20.53 -26.04 -11.33
N LEU A 97 19.54 -26.46 -10.53
CA LEU A 97 19.39 -27.83 -10.07
C LEU A 97 18.65 -28.74 -11.05
N HIS A 98 18.29 -28.25 -12.25
CA HIS A 98 17.51 -28.97 -13.26
C HIS A 98 16.15 -29.50 -12.78
N LEU A 99 15.61 -28.96 -11.67
CA LEU A 99 14.32 -29.39 -11.10
C LEU A 99 13.13 -28.95 -11.97
N HIS A 100 13.32 -27.95 -12.82
CA HIS A 100 12.27 -27.38 -13.66
C HIS A 100 11.68 -28.38 -14.67
N ALA A 101 12.48 -29.33 -15.17
CA ALA A 101 12.05 -30.26 -16.23
C ALA A 101 11.00 -31.27 -15.76
N SER A 102 11.04 -31.68 -14.50
CA SER A 102 10.12 -32.67 -13.93
C SER A 102 9.11 -32.08 -12.95
N PHE A 103 9.42 -30.93 -12.34
CA PHE A 103 8.63 -30.37 -11.23
C PHE A 103 8.36 -28.87 -11.38
N ARG A 104 8.16 -28.36 -12.62
CA ARG A 104 7.94 -26.93 -12.91
C ARG A 104 6.94 -26.29 -11.92
N LEU A 105 5.73 -26.82 -11.82
CA LEU A 105 4.67 -26.24 -10.97
C LEU A 105 5.08 -26.17 -9.48
N ALA A 106 5.64 -27.25 -8.94
CA ALA A 106 6.08 -27.30 -7.54
C ALA A 106 7.24 -26.33 -7.29
N ALA A 107 8.14 -26.20 -8.25
CA ALA A 107 9.27 -25.29 -8.17
C ALA A 107 8.85 -23.81 -8.19
N TYR A 108 7.87 -23.44 -9.03
CA TYR A 108 7.23 -22.12 -8.98
C TYR A 108 6.59 -21.87 -7.61
N GLY A 109 5.88 -22.87 -7.09
CA GLY A 109 5.24 -22.80 -5.77
C GLY A 109 6.25 -22.48 -4.67
N ILE A 110 7.39 -23.19 -4.66
CA ILE A 110 8.47 -22.98 -3.71
C ILE A 110 9.11 -21.59 -3.86
N ALA A 111 9.44 -21.18 -5.09
CA ALA A 111 10.05 -19.89 -5.37
C ALA A 111 9.15 -18.71 -4.92
N LEU A 112 7.82 -18.87 -4.96
CA LEU A 112 6.86 -17.84 -4.60
C LEU A 112 6.43 -17.85 -3.12
N ILE A 113 6.96 -18.75 -2.28
CA ILE A 113 6.67 -18.77 -0.83
C ILE A 113 6.89 -17.39 -0.15
N PRO A 114 7.95 -16.62 -0.45
CA PRO A 114 8.11 -15.28 0.15
C PRO A 114 6.93 -14.34 -0.14
N VAL A 115 6.29 -14.46 -1.31
CA VAL A 115 5.12 -13.67 -1.69
C VAL A 115 3.91 -13.99 -0.81
N TYR A 116 3.75 -15.24 -0.38
CA TYR A 116 2.69 -15.64 0.56
C TYR A 116 2.79 -14.88 1.89
N PHE A 117 3.96 -14.87 2.51
CA PHE A 117 4.19 -14.18 3.79
C PHE A 117 4.00 -12.67 3.65
N LEU A 118 4.41 -12.14 2.52
CA LEU A 118 4.22 -10.73 2.22
C LEU A 118 2.75 -10.37 2.06
N MET A 119 1.96 -11.16 1.34
CA MET A 119 0.51 -10.97 1.26
C MET A 119 -0.14 -11.02 2.64
N HIS A 120 0.32 -11.92 3.52
CA HIS A 120 -0.15 -11.95 4.90
C HIS A 120 0.16 -10.64 5.66
N ALA A 121 1.39 -10.14 5.53
CA ALA A 121 1.79 -8.86 6.13
C ALA A 121 0.98 -7.69 5.56
N MET A 122 0.74 -7.67 4.25
CA MET A 122 -0.08 -6.66 3.59
C MET A 122 -1.54 -6.69 4.09
N ARG A 123 -2.14 -7.87 4.26
CA ARG A 123 -3.47 -7.99 4.87
C ARG A 123 -3.52 -7.42 6.28
N LYS A 124 -2.53 -7.72 7.12
CA LYS A 124 -2.41 -7.15 8.48
C LYS A 124 -2.33 -5.63 8.45
N ASN A 125 -1.55 -5.08 7.52
CA ASN A 125 -1.44 -3.64 7.33
C ASN A 125 -2.77 -3.00 6.90
N LYS A 126 -3.48 -3.65 5.97
CA LYS A 126 -4.82 -3.22 5.55
C LYS A 126 -5.85 -3.33 6.69
N ARG A 127 -5.73 -4.33 7.56
CA ARG A 127 -6.56 -4.48 8.77
C ARG A 127 -6.33 -3.33 9.73
N ALA A 128 -5.06 -2.97 9.98
CA ALA A 128 -4.75 -1.80 10.81
C ALA A 128 -5.38 -0.52 10.25
N LYS A 129 -5.44 -0.37 8.91
CA LYS A 129 -6.13 0.77 8.27
C LYS A 129 -7.64 0.72 8.51
N GLN A 130 -8.27 -0.45 8.39
CA GLN A 130 -9.71 -0.58 8.66
C GLN A 130 -10.03 -0.30 10.13
N GLN A 131 -9.15 -0.74 11.04
CA GLN A 131 -9.21 -0.41 12.46
C GLN A 131 -9.12 1.09 12.69
N LEU A 132 -8.21 1.81 12.03
CA LEU A 132 -8.09 3.27 12.11
C LEU A 132 -9.42 3.98 11.78
N VAL A 133 -10.04 3.58 10.68
CA VAL A 133 -11.33 4.13 10.24
C VAL A 133 -12.43 3.84 11.26
N ASN A 134 -12.39 2.64 11.85
CA ASN A 134 -13.34 2.22 12.86
C ASN A 134 -13.13 2.95 14.20
N GLU A 135 -11.88 3.26 14.56
CA GLU A 135 -11.54 4.06 15.74
C GLU A 135 -12.07 5.49 15.61
N LEU A 136 -11.96 6.11 14.43
CA LEU A 136 -12.60 7.42 14.17
C LEU A 136 -14.12 7.36 14.31
N LYS A 137 -14.74 6.30 13.77
CA LYS A 137 -16.19 6.11 13.82
C LYS A 137 -16.68 6.02 15.27
N ASN A 138 -15.94 5.30 16.10
CA ASN A 138 -16.29 5.05 17.50
C ASN A 138 -15.49 5.92 18.47
N PHE A 139 -14.91 7.03 17.99
CA PHE A 139 -14.00 7.86 18.76
C PHE A 139 -14.66 8.32 20.06
N ASP A 140 -13.99 8.14 21.20
CA ASP A 140 -14.50 8.49 22.51
C ASP A 140 -13.45 9.32 23.24
N LEU A 141 -13.79 10.59 23.47
CA LEU A 141 -12.90 11.56 24.10
C LEU A 141 -12.43 11.11 25.50
N THR A 142 -13.29 10.38 26.22
CA THR A 142 -12.98 9.92 27.59
C THR A 142 -11.98 8.77 27.61
N LYS A 143 -11.97 7.95 26.56
CA LYS A 143 -11.07 6.80 26.39
C LYS A 143 -9.76 7.14 25.70
N ALA A 144 -9.67 8.33 25.10
CA ALA A 144 -8.47 8.78 24.43
C ALA A 144 -7.28 8.83 25.41
N LEU A 145 -6.18 8.20 25.02
CA LEU A 145 -4.94 8.13 25.78
C LEU A 145 -4.29 9.51 25.81
N CYS A 146 -3.84 9.92 26.98
CA CYS A 146 -3.09 11.16 27.18
C CYS A 146 -1.82 10.84 27.95
N ARG A 147 -0.72 11.51 27.62
CA ARG A 147 0.58 11.28 28.28
C ARG A 147 0.57 11.83 29.71
N THR A 148 -0.06 12.99 29.91
CA THR A 148 -0.17 13.65 31.20
C THR A 148 -1.59 14.20 31.40
N ASP A 149 -1.99 14.40 32.65
CA ASP A 149 -3.28 15.02 32.98
C ASP A 149 -3.30 16.51 32.60
N PHE A 150 -2.16 17.18 32.69
CA PHE A 150 -2.00 18.55 32.21
C PHE A 150 -2.37 18.69 30.72
N ASP A 151 -1.83 17.81 29.87
CA ASP A 151 -2.15 17.81 28.44
C ASP A 151 -3.65 17.56 28.22
N ARG A 152 -4.26 16.70 29.03
CA ARG A 152 -5.68 16.38 28.94
C ARG A 152 -6.53 17.62 29.25
N ASP A 153 -6.23 18.32 30.34
CA ASP A 153 -6.97 19.51 30.76
C ASP A 153 -6.77 20.67 29.77
N PHE A 154 -5.54 20.85 29.30
CA PHE A 154 -5.21 21.82 28.26
C PHE A 154 -6.01 21.57 26.97
N ILE A 155 -5.95 20.34 26.44
CA ILE A 155 -6.67 19.95 25.22
C ILE A 155 -8.18 20.06 25.41
N HIS A 156 -8.73 19.61 26.55
CA HIS A 156 -10.15 19.74 26.83
C HIS A 156 -10.60 21.21 26.86
N SER A 157 -9.80 22.09 27.44
CA SER A 157 -10.08 23.54 27.48
C SER A 157 -10.07 24.13 26.07
N ALA A 158 -9.06 23.77 25.26
CA ALA A 158 -8.97 24.19 23.86
C ALA A 158 -10.14 23.65 23.00
N ILE A 159 -10.54 22.40 23.22
CA ILE A 159 -11.70 21.78 22.56
C ILE A 159 -12.97 22.58 22.84
N VAL A 160 -13.25 22.88 24.11
CA VAL A 160 -14.43 23.68 24.49
C VAL A 160 -14.36 25.07 23.87
N HIS A 161 -13.18 25.68 23.87
CA HIS A 161 -12.99 27.01 23.27
C HIS A 161 -13.23 27.03 21.74
N TRP A 162 -12.73 26.03 21.00
CA TRP A 162 -12.79 26.02 19.53
C TRP A 162 -14.07 25.41 18.95
N TYR A 163 -14.63 24.41 19.62
CA TYR A 163 -15.81 23.66 19.16
C TYR A 163 -17.07 23.97 19.97
N GLY A 164 -16.94 24.72 21.07
CA GLY A 164 -18.05 25.11 21.96
C GLY A 164 -18.39 24.05 23.01
N SER A 165 -18.21 22.77 22.71
CA SER A 165 -18.38 21.67 23.67
C SER A 165 -17.56 20.43 23.28
N LYS A 166 -17.40 19.50 24.22
CA LYS A 166 -16.72 18.22 23.98
C LYS A 166 -17.49 17.34 23.00
N GLU A 167 -18.83 17.40 23.05
CA GLU A 167 -19.74 16.64 22.20
C GLU A 167 -19.62 17.10 20.75
N LYS A 168 -19.63 18.41 20.49
CA LYS A 168 -19.44 18.97 19.14
C LYS A 168 -18.10 18.60 18.54
N PHE A 169 -17.05 18.49 19.36
CA PHE A 169 -15.75 17.99 18.92
C PHE A 169 -15.81 16.51 18.54
N VAL A 170 -16.43 15.67 19.38
CA VAL A 170 -16.62 14.24 19.07
C VAL A 170 -17.44 14.06 17.78
N ASP A 171 -18.50 14.83 17.58
CA ASP A 171 -19.31 14.81 16.36
C ASP A 171 -18.48 15.24 15.13
N HIS A 172 -17.63 16.27 15.28
CA HIS A 172 -16.71 16.68 14.24
C HIS A 172 -15.71 15.58 13.85
N VAL A 173 -15.13 14.90 14.85
CA VAL A 173 -14.16 13.80 14.63
C VAL A 173 -14.84 12.60 13.96
N ARG A 174 -16.04 12.21 14.43
CA ARG A 174 -16.78 11.05 13.92
C ARG A 174 -17.41 11.29 12.54
N GLY A 175 -17.75 12.53 12.21
CA GLY A 175 -18.37 12.93 10.95
C GLY A 175 -17.36 13.56 9.98
N PRO A 176 -17.33 14.91 9.85
CA PRO A 176 -16.56 15.60 8.82
C PRO A 176 -15.10 15.18 8.71
N LEU A 177 -14.37 15.11 9.83
CA LEU A 177 -12.96 14.75 9.82
C LEU A 177 -12.76 13.31 9.33
N ARG A 178 -13.56 12.37 9.83
CA ARG A 178 -13.51 10.97 9.37
C ARG A 178 -13.80 10.83 7.88
N GLU A 179 -14.80 11.53 7.37
CA GLU A 179 -15.16 11.50 5.95
C GLU A 179 -14.03 12.03 5.07
N GLU A 180 -13.39 13.11 5.49
CA GLU A 180 -12.22 13.67 4.81
C GLU A 180 -11.06 12.67 4.75
N LEU A 181 -10.73 12.06 5.90
CA LEU A 181 -9.67 11.06 5.99
C LEU A 181 -9.99 9.79 5.18
N LEU A 182 -11.27 9.45 5.05
CA LEU A 182 -11.74 8.34 4.21
C LEU A 182 -11.65 8.65 2.71
N ALA A 183 -11.95 9.89 2.32
CA ALA A 183 -11.86 10.33 0.93
C ALA A 183 -10.41 10.27 0.42
N GLU A 184 -9.45 10.71 1.26
CA GLU A 184 -8.01 10.58 1.00
C GLU A 184 -7.53 9.12 1.15
N GLY A 185 -8.19 8.34 2.01
CA GLY A 185 -7.81 6.99 2.41
C GLY A 185 -8.05 5.87 1.40
N THR A 186 -8.45 6.16 0.15
CA THR A 186 -8.40 5.18 -0.94
C THR A 186 -6.96 4.96 -1.37
N LEU A 187 -6.19 4.30 -0.49
CA LEU A 187 -4.79 3.88 -0.62
C LEU A 187 -4.60 2.91 -1.80
N ASN A 188 -4.71 3.48 -2.99
CA ASN A 188 -4.00 2.98 -4.15
C ASN A 188 -2.52 3.19 -3.85
N ILE A 189 -1.75 2.10 -3.92
CA ILE A 189 -0.29 2.22 -3.93
C ILE A 189 0.05 3.12 -5.13
N PRO A 190 0.76 4.24 -4.93
CA PRO A 190 1.15 5.11 -6.02
C PRO A 190 1.83 4.31 -7.13
N LEU A 191 1.49 4.63 -8.38
CA LEU A 191 2.09 3.96 -9.55
C LEU A 191 3.64 3.90 -9.47
N PRO A 192 4.37 4.94 -9.03
CA PRO A 192 5.82 4.86 -8.87
C PRO A 192 6.30 3.70 -7.98
N TYR A 193 5.57 3.38 -6.90
CA TYR A 193 5.90 2.25 -6.05
C TYR A 193 5.60 0.91 -6.71
N LEU A 194 4.50 0.81 -7.46
CA LEU A 194 4.22 -0.40 -8.24
C LEU A 194 5.30 -0.63 -9.30
N LEU A 195 5.72 0.43 -10.00
CA LEU A 195 6.82 0.38 -10.97
C LEU A 195 8.14 -0.04 -10.29
N LEU A 196 8.40 0.45 -9.08
CA LEU A 196 9.59 0.05 -8.32
C LEU A 196 9.59 -1.44 -7.99
N VAL A 197 8.43 -2.00 -7.62
CA VAL A 197 8.28 -3.44 -7.36
C VAL A 197 8.49 -4.26 -8.64
N THR A 198 8.01 -3.79 -9.79
CA THR A 198 8.18 -4.50 -11.08
C THR A 198 9.62 -4.45 -11.59
N ILE A 199 10.39 -3.41 -11.26
CA ILE A 199 11.80 -3.31 -11.66
C ILE A 199 12.60 -4.53 -11.17
N ALA A 200 12.35 -5.02 -9.94
CA ALA A 200 13.06 -6.18 -9.42
C ALA A 200 12.84 -7.45 -10.27
N ALA A 201 11.60 -7.69 -10.71
CA ALA A 201 11.25 -8.80 -11.60
C ALA A 201 11.84 -8.62 -13.00
N MET A 202 11.75 -7.40 -13.55
CA MET A 202 12.36 -7.06 -14.84
C MET A 202 13.88 -7.27 -14.85
N CYS A 203 14.59 -6.85 -13.79
CA CYS A 203 16.02 -7.06 -13.67
C CYS A 203 16.38 -8.56 -13.73
N SER A 204 15.59 -9.41 -13.07
CA SER A 204 15.77 -10.87 -13.15
C SER A 204 15.61 -11.40 -14.57
N SER A 205 14.59 -10.94 -15.30
CA SER A 205 14.34 -11.36 -16.69
C SER A 205 15.36 -10.82 -17.70
N LEU A 206 15.87 -9.60 -17.47
CA LEU A 206 16.95 -9.02 -18.29
C LEU A 206 18.25 -9.85 -18.19
N ASN A 207 18.54 -10.44 -17.03
CA ASN A 207 19.67 -11.37 -16.92
C ASN A 207 19.50 -12.58 -17.87
N SER A 208 18.28 -13.11 -18.01
CA SER A 208 17.99 -14.18 -18.96
C SER A 208 18.17 -13.72 -20.41
N VAL A 209 17.75 -12.49 -20.76
CA VAL A 209 17.98 -11.90 -22.10
C VAL A 209 19.48 -11.84 -22.42
N VAL A 210 20.29 -11.34 -21.47
CA VAL A 210 21.75 -11.28 -21.62
C VAL A 210 22.34 -12.69 -21.74
N ALA A 211 21.85 -13.66 -20.97
CA ALA A 211 22.30 -15.05 -21.05
C ALA A 211 22.02 -15.67 -22.43
N TYR A 212 20.82 -15.47 -23.00
CA TYR A 212 20.52 -15.92 -24.37
C TYR A 212 21.43 -15.27 -25.41
N TRP A 213 21.65 -13.95 -25.30
CA TRP A 213 22.52 -13.21 -26.20
C TRP A 213 23.97 -13.73 -26.15
N VAL A 214 24.55 -13.84 -24.95
CA VAL A 214 25.92 -14.34 -24.75
C VAL A 214 26.04 -15.81 -25.15
N GLY A 215 24.98 -16.59 -24.98
CA GLY A 215 24.90 -17.99 -25.41
C GLY A 215 24.81 -18.19 -26.93
N GLY A 216 24.78 -17.12 -27.72
CA GLY A 216 24.70 -17.20 -29.19
C GLY A 216 23.32 -17.59 -29.72
N ALA A 217 22.26 -17.34 -28.95
CA ALA A 217 20.89 -17.53 -29.44
C ALA A 217 20.61 -16.61 -30.65
N SER A 218 19.65 -17.01 -31.49
CA SER A 218 19.24 -16.17 -32.63
C SER A 218 18.67 -14.83 -32.15
N VAL A 219 18.76 -13.81 -32.99
CA VAL A 219 18.20 -12.48 -32.71
C VAL A 219 16.70 -12.58 -32.40
N ASP A 220 15.97 -13.42 -33.14
CA ASP A 220 14.54 -13.66 -32.91
C ASP A 220 14.26 -14.23 -31.52
N THR A 221 15.06 -15.20 -31.05
CA THR A 221 14.92 -15.75 -29.70
C THR A 221 15.20 -14.70 -28.61
N VAL A 222 16.24 -13.89 -28.78
CA VAL A 222 16.59 -12.82 -27.83
C VAL A 222 15.49 -11.77 -27.79
N LEU A 223 14.97 -11.35 -28.94
CA LEU A 223 13.86 -10.40 -29.03
C LEU A 223 12.57 -10.99 -28.45
N SER A 224 12.27 -12.27 -28.71
CA SER A 224 11.12 -12.95 -28.10
C SER A 224 11.25 -13.03 -26.58
N GLN A 225 12.46 -13.23 -26.03
CA GLN A 225 12.66 -13.18 -24.58
C GLN A 225 12.46 -11.77 -24.01
N LEU A 226 13.02 -10.75 -24.67
CA LEU A 226 12.89 -9.36 -24.23
C LEU A 226 11.43 -8.88 -24.27
N ILE A 227 10.73 -9.14 -25.37
CA ILE A 227 9.35 -8.68 -25.57
C ILE A 227 8.37 -9.53 -24.75
N GLY A 228 8.45 -10.86 -24.85
CA GLY A 228 7.49 -11.77 -24.21
C GLY A 228 7.76 -12.00 -22.73
N GLY A 229 9.02 -12.23 -22.38
CA GLY A 229 9.42 -12.50 -21.00
C GLY A 229 9.54 -11.20 -20.20
N THR A 230 10.36 -10.25 -20.65
CA THR A 230 10.65 -9.05 -19.84
C THR A 230 9.52 -8.02 -19.90
N LEU A 231 9.09 -7.59 -21.08
CA LEU A 231 8.09 -6.52 -21.21
C LEU A 231 6.66 -7.03 -20.97
N ALA A 232 6.25 -8.11 -21.63
CA ALA A 232 4.88 -8.60 -21.52
C ALA A 232 4.60 -9.23 -20.14
N LEU A 233 5.38 -10.22 -19.73
CA LEU A 233 5.15 -10.94 -18.47
C LEU A 233 5.56 -10.10 -17.24
N GLU A 234 6.83 -9.73 -17.11
CA GLU A 234 7.32 -9.11 -15.86
C GLU A 234 6.90 -7.64 -15.65
N PHE A 235 6.56 -6.92 -16.72
CA PHE A 235 6.11 -5.54 -16.61
C PHE A 235 4.59 -5.42 -16.78
N PHE A 236 4.06 -5.68 -17.97
CA PHE A 236 2.64 -5.42 -18.26
C PHE A 236 1.68 -6.42 -17.60
N TRP A 237 2.01 -7.69 -17.48
CA TRP A 237 1.14 -8.69 -16.87
C TRP A 237 1.25 -8.70 -15.34
N PHE A 238 2.47 -8.52 -14.82
CA PHE A 238 2.71 -8.51 -13.37
C PHE A 238 2.07 -7.32 -12.64
N LEU A 239 2.03 -6.13 -13.27
CA LEU A 239 1.37 -4.93 -12.73
C LEU A 239 -0.10 -5.14 -12.32
N PRO A 240 -1.02 -5.55 -13.23
CA PRO A 240 -2.43 -5.75 -12.91
C PRO A 240 -2.62 -6.88 -11.89
N ILE A 241 -1.82 -7.95 -11.94
CA ILE A 241 -1.89 -9.05 -10.95
C ILE A 241 -1.49 -8.55 -9.55
N THR A 242 -0.42 -7.76 -9.45
CA THR A 242 0.02 -7.16 -8.19
C THR A 242 -1.07 -6.24 -7.64
N LYS A 243 -1.65 -5.38 -8.49
CA LYS A 243 -2.76 -4.49 -8.12
C LYS A 243 -4.00 -5.26 -7.66
N PHE A 244 -4.35 -6.33 -8.36
CA PHE A 244 -5.47 -7.20 -8.00
C PHE A 244 -5.24 -7.90 -6.66
N SER A 245 -4.02 -8.36 -6.41
CA SER A 245 -3.65 -8.99 -5.13
C SER A 245 -3.69 -8.01 -3.96
N ILE A 246 -3.24 -6.77 -4.16
CA ILE A 246 -3.37 -5.69 -3.18
C ILE A 246 -4.85 -5.43 -2.88
N TYR A 247 -5.69 -5.41 -3.92
CA TYR A 247 -7.13 -5.24 -3.78
C TYR A 247 -7.76 -6.38 -2.95
N LEU A 248 -7.42 -7.64 -3.25
CA LEU A 248 -7.88 -8.79 -2.47
C LEU A 248 -7.40 -8.69 -1.01
N CYS A 249 -6.15 -8.30 -0.78
CA CYS A 249 -5.62 -8.12 0.57
C CYS A 249 -6.37 -7.04 1.37
N ASP A 250 -6.83 -5.97 0.70
CA ASP A 250 -7.65 -4.91 1.33
C ASP A 250 -9.09 -5.41 1.57
N ARG A 251 -9.71 -6.01 0.55
CA ARG A 251 -11.09 -6.53 0.62
C ARG A 251 -11.27 -7.60 1.70
N PHE A 252 -10.25 -8.43 1.88
CA PHE A 252 -10.21 -9.56 2.80
C PHE A 252 -9.19 -9.33 3.93
N ALA A 253 -8.99 -8.09 4.34
CA ALA A 253 -8.04 -7.76 5.41
C ALA A 253 -8.49 -8.31 6.78
N ASP A 254 -9.77 -8.15 7.11
CA ASP A 254 -10.38 -8.74 8.29
C ASP A 254 -10.46 -10.27 8.16
N PRO A 255 -10.14 -11.01 9.23
CA PRO A 255 -10.22 -12.45 9.20
C PRO A 255 -11.69 -12.86 9.24
N VAL A 256 -12.11 -13.70 8.29
CA VAL A 256 -13.49 -14.21 8.23
C VAL A 256 -13.77 -15.14 9.43
N TRP A 257 -12.72 -15.77 9.95
CA TRP A 257 -12.78 -16.72 11.05
C TRP A 257 -11.93 -16.27 12.24
N THR A 258 -12.32 -16.67 13.45
CA THR A 258 -11.65 -16.27 14.71
C THR A 258 -10.34 -17.00 14.98
N SER A 259 -10.09 -18.14 14.33
CA SER A 259 -8.89 -18.95 14.59
C SER A 259 -7.67 -18.47 13.78
N CYS A 260 -6.51 -18.47 14.43
CA CYS A 260 -5.25 -18.01 13.82
C CYS A 260 -4.92 -18.78 12.52
N CYS A 261 -5.09 -20.11 12.52
CA CYS A 261 -4.83 -20.96 11.35
C CYS A 261 -5.69 -20.55 10.14
N MET A 262 -6.96 -20.19 10.37
CA MET A 262 -7.85 -19.79 9.28
C MET A 262 -7.48 -18.43 8.66
N ASP A 263 -6.83 -17.53 9.42
CA ASP A 263 -6.31 -16.28 8.86
C ASP A 263 -5.16 -16.55 7.86
N TYR A 264 -4.33 -17.55 8.14
CA TYR A 264 -3.31 -18.02 7.20
C TYR A 264 -3.92 -18.71 5.98
N MET A 265 -5.01 -19.48 6.14
CA MET A 265 -5.74 -20.09 5.03
C MET A 265 -6.39 -19.05 4.12
N GLN A 266 -6.96 -17.99 4.68
CA GLN A 266 -7.51 -16.87 3.91
C GLN A 266 -6.42 -16.18 3.08
N THR A 267 -5.21 -16.03 3.63
CA THR A 267 -4.05 -15.56 2.85
C THR A 267 -3.68 -16.57 1.76
N GLY A 268 -3.75 -17.87 2.08
CA GLY A 268 -3.47 -18.96 1.15
C GLY A 268 -4.38 -18.90 -0.07
N ALA A 269 -5.67 -18.65 0.12
CA ALA A 269 -6.61 -18.49 -0.99
C ALA A 269 -6.25 -17.32 -1.92
N ILE A 270 -5.86 -16.17 -1.35
CA ILE A 270 -5.41 -15.01 -2.13
C ILE A 270 -4.11 -15.33 -2.88
N PHE A 271 -3.16 -15.98 -2.20
CA PHE A 271 -1.90 -16.40 -2.79
C PHE A 271 -2.11 -17.40 -3.94
N LEU A 272 -2.99 -18.39 -3.78
CA LEU A 272 -3.32 -19.34 -4.84
C LEU A 272 -3.93 -18.65 -6.06
N CYS A 273 -4.75 -17.62 -5.84
CA CYS A 273 -5.29 -16.81 -6.93
C CYS A 273 -4.19 -16.03 -7.68
N PHE A 274 -3.29 -15.37 -6.95
CA PHE A 274 -2.11 -14.72 -7.52
C PHE A 274 -1.23 -15.70 -8.29
N PHE A 275 -0.93 -16.85 -7.67
CA PHE A 275 -0.10 -17.90 -8.23
C PHE A 275 -0.68 -18.41 -9.54
N ALA A 276 -1.98 -18.72 -9.58
CA ALA A 276 -2.66 -19.18 -10.78
C ALA A 276 -2.60 -18.14 -11.92
N LEU A 277 -2.82 -16.86 -11.62
CA LEU A 277 -2.76 -15.78 -12.62
C LEU A 277 -1.34 -15.55 -13.14
N TYR A 278 -0.34 -15.59 -12.25
CA TYR A 278 1.06 -15.43 -12.64
C TYR A 278 1.52 -16.61 -13.49
N TYR A 279 1.24 -17.84 -13.05
CA TYR A 279 1.56 -19.07 -13.77
C TYR A 279 0.88 -19.13 -15.15
N ALA A 280 -0.39 -18.73 -15.24
CA ALA A 280 -1.08 -18.63 -16.53
C ALA A 280 -0.39 -17.65 -17.49
N GLY A 281 0.05 -16.49 -16.98
CA GLY A 281 0.82 -15.53 -17.78
C GLY A 281 2.16 -16.08 -18.26
N ASP A 282 2.85 -16.82 -17.41
CA ASP A 282 4.14 -17.46 -17.74
C ASP A 282 3.97 -18.54 -18.83
N GLU A 283 2.94 -19.38 -18.74
CA GLU A 283 2.63 -20.37 -19.77
C GLU A 283 2.22 -19.70 -21.09
N MET A 284 1.43 -18.61 -21.05
CA MET A 284 1.09 -17.83 -22.24
C MET A 284 2.32 -17.18 -22.88
N ALA A 285 3.23 -16.62 -22.07
CA ALA A 285 4.49 -16.06 -22.56
C ALA A 285 5.36 -17.14 -23.21
N THR A 286 5.50 -18.31 -22.55
CA THR A 286 6.27 -19.45 -23.06
C THR A 286 5.71 -19.93 -24.42
N ALA A 287 4.39 -20.12 -24.51
CA ALA A 287 3.72 -20.57 -25.73
C ALA A 287 3.82 -19.52 -26.86
N ALA A 288 3.75 -18.23 -26.53
CA ALA A 288 3.92 -17.16 -27.49
C ALA A 288 5.35 -17.10 -28.05
N GLN A 289 6.36 -17.31 -27.20
CA GLN A 289 7.77 -17.34 -27.57
C GLN A 289 8.10 -18.55 -28.45
N SER A 290 7.59 -19.74 -28.12
CA SER A 290 7.83 -20.95 -28.93
C SER A 290 7.16 -20.87 -30.31
N SER A 291 6.13 -20.04 -30.46
CA SER A 291 5.41 -19.84 -31.72
C SER A 291 6.03 -18.76 -32.63
N GLY A 292 6.97 -17.97 -32.10
CA GLY A 292 7.73 -16.97 -32.87
C GLY A 292 7.51 -15.52 -32.42
N LEU A 293 8.16 -14.59 -33.13
CA LEU A 293 8.19 -13.19 -32.75
C LEU A 293 6.82 -12.50 -32.88
N ALA A 294 6.05 -12.82 -33.92
CA ALA A 294 4.73 -12.21 -34.15
C ALA A 294 3.73 -12.52 -33.03
N THR A 295 3.64 -13.79 -32.60
CA THR A 295 2.82 -14.21 -31.46
C THR A 295 3.30 -13.60 -30.15
N THR A 296 4.61 -13.44 -29.98
CA THR A 296 5.20 -12.76 -28.83
C THR A 296 4.78 -11.28 -28.76
N CYS A 297 4.82 -10.56 -29.87
CA CYS A 297 4.33 -9.18 -29.95
C CYS A 297 2.83 -9.07 -29.66
N ALA A 298 2.02 -10.01 -30.16
CA ALA A 298 0.59 -10.06 -29.87
C ALA A 298 0.30 -10.27 -28.37
N TRP A 299 1.04 -11.17 -27.70
CA TRP A 299 0.98 -11.35 -26.25
C TRP A 299 1.35 -10.07 -25.49
N CYS A 300 2.43 -9.39 -25.89
CA CYS A 300 2.84 -8.12 -25.29
C CYS A 300 1.77 -7.04 -25.41
N PHE A 301 1.14 -6.92 -26.58
CA PHE A 301 0.05 -5.96 -26.80
C PHE A 301 -1.18 -6.28 -25.93
N PHE A 302 -1.54 -7.56 -25.81
CA PHE A 302 -2.62 -8.00 -24.93
C PHE A 302 -2.31 -7.66 -23.46
N ALA A 303 -1.14 -8.04 -22.95
CA ALA A 303 -0.73 -7.75 -21.58
C ALA A 303 -0.71 -6.24 -21.29
N TRP A 304 -0.19 -5.43 -22.23
CA TRP A 304 -0.23 -3.97 -22.15
C TRP A 304 -1.65 -3.43 -22.02
N THR A 305 -2.58 -3.95 -22.84
CA THR A 305 -3.99 -3.52 -22.81
C THR A 305 -4.64 -3.83 -21.45
N VAL A 306 -4.41 -5.03 -20.91
CA VAL A 306 -4.88 -5.41 -19.56
C VAL A 306 -4.28 -4.51 -18.50
N SER A 307 -2.96 -4.27 -18.53
CA SER A 307 -2.29 -3.34 -17.62
C SER A 307 -2.88 -1.94 -17.68
N TRP A 308 -3.16 -1.45 -18.89
CA TRP A 308 -3.69 -0.11 -19.11
C TRP A 308 -5.10 0.02 -18.52
N MET A 309 -5.97 -0.97 -18.76
CA MET A 309 -7.32 -0.99 -18.17
C MET A 309 -7.28 -0.97 -16.64
N PHE A 310 -6.42 -1.78 -16.03
CA PHE A 310 -6.31 -1.83 -14.56
C PHE A 310 -5.68 -0.57 -13.97
N CYS A 311 -4.63 -0.03 -14.58
CA CYS A 311 -3.92 1.13 -14.04
C CYS A 311 -4.66 2.45 -14.25
N PHE A 312 -5.26 2.67 -15.43
CA PHE A 312 -5.82 3.97 -15.82
C PHE A 312 -7.35 4.06 -15.74
N GLN A 313 -8.11 3.01 -16.09
CA GLN A 313 -9.58 3.10 -16.03
C GLN A 313 -10.15 2.94 -14.61
N GLY A 314 -9.45 2.20 -13.73
CA GLY A 314 -9.85 2.04 -12.33
C GLY A 314 -9.92 3.36 -11.54
N TYR A 315 -9.21 4.40 -11.97
CA TYR A 315 -9.28 5.74 -11.37
C TYR A 315 -10.65 6.41 -11.58
N VAL A 316 -11.35 6.08 -12.67
CA VAL A 316 -12.60 6.75 -13.07
C VAL A 316 -13.83 6.15 -12.38
N HIS A 317 -13.87 4.82 -12.17
CA HIS A 317 -15.08 4.15 -11.68
C HIS A 317 -15.18 4.03 -10.15
N ILE A 318 -14.08 3.85 -9.42
CA ILE A 318 -14.14 3.70 -7.95
C ILE A 318 -14.66 4.98 -7.28
N ARG A 319 -14.30 6.17 -7.79
CA ARG A 319 -14.84 7.44 -7.29
C ARG A 319 -16.36 7.58 -7.45
N ARG A 320 -16.95 7.00 -8.51
CA ARG A 320 -18.41 7.05 -8.73
C ARG A 320 -19.17 6.08 -7.84
N PHE A 321 -18.67 4.85 -7.66
CA PHE A 321 -19.36 3.85 -6.84
C PHE A 321 -19.33 4.21 -5.35
N THR A 322 -18.22 4.78 -4.87
CA THR A 322 -18.10 5.20 -3.46
C THR A 322 -18.97 6.42 -3.15
N ARG A 323 -19.15 7.37 -4.08
CA ARG A 323 -20.08 8.49 -3.87
C ARG A 323 -21.54 8.04 -3.78
N LEU A 324 -21.96 7.08 -4.60
CA LEU A 324 -23.34 6.60 -4.60
C LEU A 324 -23.68 5.71 -3.39
N ALA A 325 -22.71 4.98 -2.86
CA ALA A 325 -22.91 4.16 -1.65
C ALA A 325 -22.99 4.98 -0.35
N PHE A 326 -22.41 6.18 -0.32
CA PHE A 326 -22.43 7.06 0.86
C PHE A 326 -23.44 8.21 0.78
N SER A 327 -24.05 8.48 -0.38
CA SER A 327 -25.13 9.47 -0.51
C SER A 327 -26.54 8.90 -0.24
N GLY A 328 -26.64 7.63 0.19
CA GLY A 328 -27.90 6.89 0.34
C GLY A 328 -28.19 6.35 1.73
N CYS A 329 -27.56 6.89 2.78
CA CYS A 329 -27.88 6.58 4.18
C CYS A 329 -28.09 7.87 4.96
#